data_AF-A0A6A7ABT3-F1
#
_entry.id   AF-A0A6A7ABT3-F1
#
_cell.length_a   1.000
_cell.length_b   1.000
_cell.length_c   1.000
_cell.angle_alpha   90.00
_cell.angle_beta   90.00
_cell.angle_gamma   90.00
#
_symmetry.space_group_name_H-M   'P 1'
#
loop_
_entity.id
_entity.type
_entity.pdbx_description
1 polymer ?
#
loop_
_entity_poly.entity_id
_entity_poly.type
_entity_poly.pdbx_seq_one_letter_code
_entity_poly.pdbx_strand_id
1 'polypeptide(L)'
;MRVTNFLTTLALVASTAFAATNTLANHCDHSVWYTQVGGDQQATLPVEISPGESVDEAQFFLVSGTAIKFTKAASAESVLQFAYSYQAGVSIYYSLDNIGDFDYLGKKITLKGNGSPSIVWNGNVGSTRTQAFLGGEKDLTFTLCA
;
A
#
# COMPACT_ATOMS: atom_id res chain seq x y z
N MET A 1 -59.10 -12.03 24.42
CA MET A 1 -58.39 -11.34 23.31
C MET A 1 -56.90 -11.45 23.57
N ARG A 2 -56.16 -12.16 22.71
CA ARG A 2 -54.69 -12.26 22.76
C ARG A 2 -54.13 -11.30 21.71
N VAL A 3 -53.35 -10.31 22.13
CA VAL A 3 -52.64 -9.38 21.24
C VAL A 3 -51.26 -9.97 20.99
N THR A 4 -50.98 -10.35 19.74
CA THR A 4 -49.70 -10.92 19.33
C THR A 4 -48.78 -9.80 18.84
N ASN A 5 -47.58 -9.77 19.40
CA ASN A 5 -46.48 -8.84 19.15
C ASN A 5 -46.06 -8.74 17.68
N PHE A 6 -45.57 -7.56 17.28
CA PHE A 6 -44.49 -7.45 16.31
C PHE A 6 -43.47 -6.41 16.81
N LEU A 7 -42.37 -6.91 17.39
CA LEU A 7 -41.15 -6.14 17.61
C LEU A 7 -40.35 -6.21 16.32
N THR A 8 -40.33 -5.11 15.56
CA THR A 8 -39.51 -4.94 14.36
C THR A 8 -38.07 -4.69 14.78
N THR A 9 -37.24 -5.73 14.76
CA THR A 9 -35.79 -5.61 14.88
C THR A 9 -35.23 -5.01 13.60
N LEU A 10 -34.86 -3.72 13.62
CA LEU A 10 -34.00 -3.14 12.60
C LEU A 10 -32.60 -3.76 12.76
N ALA A 11 -32.25 -4.70 11.88
CA ALA A 11 -30.88 -5.13 11.72
C ALA A 11 -30.12 -4.04 10.94
N LEU A 12 -29.25 -3.28 11.63
CA LEU A 12 -28.23 -2.46 10.98
C LEU A 12 -27.24 -3.40 10.30
N VAL A 13 -27.40 -3.62 8.99
CA VAL A 13 -26.37 -4.27 8.19
C VAL A 13 -25.31 -3.22 7.91
N ALA A 14 -24.32 -3.11 8.79
CA ALA A 14 -23.13 -2.32 8.50
C ALA A 14 -22.35 -3.03 7.38
N SER A 15 -22.47 -2.52 6.16
CA SER A 15 -21.63 -2.94 5.03
C SER A 15 -20.20 -2.47 5.30
N THR A 16 -19.43 -3.25 6.06
CA THR A 16 -17.98 -3.09 6.11
C THR A 16 -17.42 -3.59 4.78
N ALA A 17 -17.45 -2.74 3.75
CA ALA A 17 -16.56 -2.92 2.62
C ALA A 17 -15.15 -2.85 3.21
N PHE A 18 -14.49 -4.01 3.35
CA PHE A 18 -13.11 -4.06 3.81
C PHE A 18 -12.28 -3.27 2.80
N ALA A 19 -11.61 -2.21 3.27
CA ALA A 19 -10.63 -1.52 2.46
C ALA A 19 -9.56 -2.55 2.04
N ALA A 20 -9.14 -2.51 0.78
CA ALA A 20 -8.02 -3.32 0.33
C ALA A 20 -6.77 -3.03 1.19
N THR A 21 -5.85 -3.97 1.25
CA THR A 21 -4.70 -3.90 2.16
C THR A 21 -3.40 -3.68 1.37
N ASN A 22 -2.47 -2.92 1.93
CA ASN A 22 -1.08 -2.91 1.52
C ASN A 22 -0.27 -3.78 2.49
N THR A 23 0.39 -4.80 1.96
CA THR A 23 1.37 -5.59 2.71
C THR A 23 2.76 -5.07 2.36
N LEU A 24 3.48 -4.60 3.37
CA LEU A 24 4.83 -4.03 3.26
C LEU A 24 5.82 -5.02 3.89
N ALA A 25 6.62 -5.70 3.07
CA ALA A 25 7.54 -6.72 3.53
C ALA A 25 9.00 -6.28 3.39
N ASN A 26 9.76 -6.37 4.49
CA ASN A 26 11.19 -6.10 4.51
C ASN A 26 12.00 -7.40 4.58
N HIS A 27 12.56 -7.86 3.46
CA HIS A 27 13.49 -9.00 3.45
C HIS A 27 14.96 -8.54 3.43
N CYS A 28 15.23 -7.26 3.67
CA CYS A 28 16.60 -6.78 3.78
C CYS A 28 17.21 -7.20 5.13
N ASP A 29 18.54 -7.08 5.22
CA ASP A 29 19.34 -7.37 6.42
C ASP A 29 19.40 -6.21 7.41
N HIS A 30 18.64 -5.13 7.16
CA HIS A 30 18.56 -3.92 7.95
C HIS A 30 17.10 -3.44 8.05
N SER A 31 16.80 -2.72 9.12
CA SER A 31 15.51 -2.06 9.28
C SER A 31 15.28 -1.02 8.19
N VAL A 32 14.00 -0.83 7.85
CA VAL A 32 13.56 0.25 6.98
C VAL A 32 12.46 1.03 7.67
N TRP A 33 12.30 2.29 7.30
CA TRP A 33 11.24 3.14 7.79
C TRP A 33 10.32 3.48 6.66
N TYR A 34 9.03 3.48 6.94
CA TYR A 34 8.04 3.92 5.98
C TYR A 34 7.14 5.01 6.52
N THR A 35 6.67 5.88 5.62
CA THR A 35 5.68 6.91 5.90
C THR A 35 4.63 6.90 4.80
N GLN A 36 3.39 7.20 5.15
CA GLN A 36 2.34 7.43 4.18
C GLN A 36 2.15 8.93 3.97
N VAL A 37 1.91 9.31 2.72
CA VAL A 37 1.61 10.68 2.32
C VAL A 37 0.46 10.64 1.32
N GLY A 38 -0.62 11.37 1.57
CA GLY A 38 -1.76 11.41 0.65
C GLY A 38 -2.50 12.73 0.70
N GLY A 39 -2.78 13.29 -0.48
CA GLY A 39 -3.60 14.49 -0.64
C GLY A 39 -3.17 15.71 0.16
N ASP A 40 -4.12 16.28 0.90
CA ASP A 40 -3.98 17.41 1.81
C ASP A 40 -3.56 16.98 3.23
N GLN A 41 -3.36 15.67 3.47
CA GLN A 41 -2.96 15.18 4.77
C GLN A 41 -1.46 15.33 5.00
N GLN A 42 -1.12 15.63 6.25
CA GLN A 42 0.24 15.58 6.73
C GLN A 42 0.75 14.13 6.70
N ALA A 43 2.02 13.96 6.35
CA ALA A 43 2.67 12.65 6.36
C ALA A 43 2.49 11.96 7.73
N THR A 44 2.30 10.65 7.73
CA THR A 44 2.29 9.87 8.98
C THR A 44 3.66 9.92 9.65
N LEU A 45 3.70 9.63 10.96
CA LEU A 45 4.98 9.37 11.63
C LEU A 45 5.67 8.15 10.98
N PRO A 46 7.01 8.16 10.87
CA PRO A 46 7.76 7.01 10.39
C PRO A 46 7.50 5.77 11.23
N VAL A 47 7.22 4.66 10.55
CA VAL A 47 7.05 3.34 11.17
C VAL A 47 8.20 2.45 10.71
N GLU A 48 8.85 1.78 11.66
CA GLU A 48 9.93 0.83 11.38
C GLU A 48 9.39 -0.53 10.97
N ILE A 49 10.04 -1.18 10.00
CA ILE A 49 9.86 -2.60 9.67
C ILE A 49 11.21 -3.28 9.86
N SER A 50 11.31 -4.14 10.87
CA SER A 50 12.56 -4.84 11.18
C SER A 50 12.93 -5.84 10.06
N PRO A 51 14.19 -6.30 9.99
CA PRO A 51 14.60 -7.35 9.06
C PRO A 51 13.72 -8.60 9.16
N GLY A 52 13.17 -9.06 8.03
CA GLY A 52 12.33 -10.25 7.94
C GLY A 52 10.87 -10.03 8.35
N GLU A 53 10.48 -8.83 8.75
CA GLU A 53 9.11 -8.52 9.17
C GLU A 53 8.24 -8.00 8.02
N SER A 54 6.93 -7.96 8.26
CA SER A 54 5.96 -7.36 7.37
C SER A 54 4.89 -6.62 8.16
N VAL A 55 4.37 -5.56 7.57
CA VAL A 55 3.27 -4.76 8.13
C VAL A 55 2.13 -4.73 7.12
N ASP A 56 0.91 -4.94 7.61
CA ASP A 56 -0.31 -4.77 6.83
C ASP A 56 -0.99 -3.47 7.24
N GLU A 57 -1.38 -2.68 6.24
CA GLU A 57 -2.11 -1.45 6.45
C GLU A 57 -3.28 -1.30 5.48
N ALA A 58 -4.39 -0.76 5.97
CA ALA A 58 -5.54 -0.47 5.13
C ALA A 58 -5.19 0.59 4.08
N GLN A 59 -5.66 0.39 2.85
CA GLN A 59 -5.56 1.39 1.79
C GLN A 59 -6.53 2.54 2.07
N PHE A 60 -5.97 3.75 2.16
CA PHE A 60 -6.78 4.94 2.35
C PHE A 60 -7.33 5.45 1.02
N PHE A 61 -8.64 5.68 0.98
CA PHE A 61 -9.29 6.39 -0.11
C PHE A 61 -9.14 7.90 0.10
N LEU A 62 -8.19 8.50 -0.60
CA LEU A 62 -8.11 9.95 -0.77
C LEU A 62 -8.31 10.26 -2.25
N VAL A 63 -9.06 11.33 -2.55
CA VAL A 63 -9.39 11.74 -3.93
C VAL A 63 -8.13 11.89 -4.80
N SER A 64 -6.99 12.22 -4.19
CA SER A 64 -5.69 12.47 -4.83
C SER A 64 -4.76 11.25 -4.90
N GLY A 65 -5.13 10.11 -4.32
CA GLY A 65 -4.22 8.96 -4.13
C GLY A 65 -3.27 9.11 -2.93
N THR A 66 -2.51 8.04 -2.70
CA THR A 66 -1.62 7.85 -1.54
C THR A 66 -0.26 7.33 -2.02
N ALA A 67 0.82 7.84 -1.45
CA ALA A 67 2.18 7.36 -1.63
C ALA A 67 2.74 6.81 -0.32
N ILE A 68 3.39 5.67 -0.40
CA ILE A 68 4.10 5.02 0.71
C ILE A 68 5.59 5.12 0.39
N LYS A 69 6.29 5.85 1.25
CA LYS A 69 7.70 6.21 1.09
C LYS A 69 8.54 5.41 2.05
N PHE A 70 9.62 4.83 1.56
CA PHE A 70 10.56 3.98 2.27
C PHE A 70 11.94 4.63 2.29
N THR A 71 12.58 4.59 3.45
CA THR A 71 13.92 5.09 3.68
C THR A 71 14.71 4.11 4.56
N LYS A 72 16.04 4.08 4.40
CA LYS A 72 16.95 3.29 5.26
C LYS A 72 17.24 3.92 6.62
N ALA A 73 16.84 5.18 6.80
CA ALA A 73 16.99 5.92 8.04
C ALA A 73 15.78 6.84 8.18
N ALA A 74 15.58 7.44 9.34
CA ALA A 74 14.52 8.43 9.52
C ALA A 74 14.71 9.72 8.68
N SER A 75 15.86 9.89 8.02
CA SER A 75 16.15 11.00 7.09
C SER A 75 15.95 10.61 5.62
N ALA A 76 15.56 11.58 4.79
CA ALA A 76 15.04 11.39 3.44
C ALA A 76 16.06 11.69 2.32
N GLU A 77 17.29 11.19 2.40
CA GLU A 77 18.29 11.40 1.33
C GLU A 77 17.99 10.59 0.06
N SER A 78 17.56 9.35 0.24
CA SER A 78 17.06 8.46 -0.81
C SER A 78 15.69 7.95 -0.40
N VAL A 79 14.72 8.06 -1.31
CA VAL A 79 13.34 7.63 -1.05
C VAL A 79 12.90 6.69 -2.16
N LEU A 80 12.72 5.43 -1.79
CA LEU A 80 11.98 4.48 -2.60
C LEU A 80 10.50 4.66 -2.27
N GLN A 81 9.64 4.80 -3.26
CA GLN A 81 8.21 4.97 -3.00
C GLN A 81 7.38 4.12 -3.94
N PHE A 82 6.26 3.61 -3.45
CA PHE A 82 5.18 3.25 -4.33
C PHE A 82 3.97 4.12 -4.06
N ALA A 83 3.25 4.46 -5.12
CA ALA A 83 2.02 5.22 -5.03
C ALA A 83 0.87 4.38 -5.55
N TYR A 84 -0.31 4.60 -4.99
CA TYR A 84 -1.55 4.02 -5.48
C TYR A 84 -2.66 5.05 -5.44
N SER A 85 -3.58 4.92 -6.38
CA SER A 85 -4.87 5.58 -6.37
C SER A 85 -5.92 4.58 -6.78
N TYR A 86 -7.08 4.60 -6.15
CA TYR A 86 -8.16 3.70 -6.53
C TYR A 86 -9.49 4.43 -6.55
N GLN A 87 -10.36 3.95 -7.40
CA GLN A 87 -11.77 4.30 -7.44
C GLN A 87 -12.52 3.05 -6.97
N ALA A 88 -13.22 3.19 -5.84
CA ALA A 88 -13.85 2.07 -5.16
C ALA A 88 -14.79 1.29 -6.09
N GLY A 89 -14.66 -0.03 -6.13
CA GLY A 89 -15.41 -0.94 -7.01
C GLY A 89 -15.11 -0.80 -8.51
N VAL A 90 -14.19 0.08 -8.93
CA VAL A 90 -13.90 0.34 -10.36
C VAL A 90 -12.47 -0.03 -10.73
N SER A 91 -11.47 0.59 -10.10
CA SER A 91 -10.08 0.38 -10.51
C SER A 91 -9.08 0.77 -9.46
N ILE A 92 -7.88 0.20 -9.53
CA ILE A 92 -6.69 0.66 -8.82
C ILE A 92 -5.54 0.86 -9.81
N TYR A 93 -4.81 1.96 -9.61
CA TYR A 93 -3.57 2.30 -10.29
C TYR A 93 -2.46 2.30 -9.25
N TYR A 94 -1.30 1.77 -9.61
CA TYR A 94 -0.14 1.78 -8.73
C TYR A 94 1.15 1.90 -9.52
N SER A 95 2.14 2.55 -8.92
CA SER A 95 3.44 2.79 -9.52
C SER A 95 4.55 2.59 -8.49
N LEU A 96 5.75 2.32 -8.99
CA LEU A 96 6.97 2.24 -8.19
C LEU A 96 7.97 3.26 -8.73
N ASP A 97 8.57 4.05 -7.84
CA ASP A 97 9.45 5.17 -8.19
C ASP A 97 10.56 5.36 -7.15
N ASN A 98 11.64 6.03 -7.54
CA ASN A 98 12.78 6.33 -6.67
C ASN A 98 13.20 7.78 -6.80
N ILE A 99 13.35 8.47 -5.67
CA ILE A 99 13.79 9.86 -5.59
C ILE A 99 15.17 9.90 -4.95
N GLY A 100 16.12 10.54 -5.63
CA GLY A 100 17.52 10.61 -5.19
C GLY A 100 18.32 9.36 -5.58
N ASP A 101 19.32 9.02 -4.77
CA ASP A 101 20.12 7.82 -4.98
C ASP A 101 19.30 6.54 -4.80
N PHE A 102 19.80 5.40 -5.27
CA PHE A 102 19.12 4.12 -5.10
C PHE A 102 19.79 3.26 -4.04
N ASP A 103 19.18 3.24 -2.87
CA ASP A 103 19.69 2.53 -1.70
C ASP A 103 19.69 1.01 -1.84
N TYR A 104 18.95 0.46 -2.80
CA TYR A 104 18.72 -0.98 -2.93
C TYR A 104 19.48 -1.58 -4.12
N LEU A 105 20.63 -1.01 -4.47
CA LEU A 105 21.49 -1.53 -5.53
C LEU A 105 21.84 -3.01 -5.30
N GLY A 106 21.73 -3.82 -6.35
CA GLY A 106 21.91 -5.27 -6.29
C GLY A 106 20.78 -6.04 -5.60
N LYS A 107 19.76 -5.36 -5.05
CA LYS A 107 18.59 -5.98 -4.42
C LYS A 107 17.39 -5.98 -5.36
N LYS A 108 16.54 -6.98 -5.23
CA LYS A 108 15.29 -7.09 -5.98
C LYS A 108 14.15 -6.41 -5.22
N ILE A 109 13.38 -5.58 -5.92
CA ILE A 109 12.19 -4.92 -5.38
C ILE A 109 10.98 -5.40 -6.18
N THR A 110 9.88 -5.74 -5.50
CA THR A 110 8.62 -6.11 -6.16
C THR A 110 7.43 -5.37 -5.60
N LEU A 111 6.53 -4.94 -6.50
CA LEU A 111 5.19 -4.46 -6.16
C LEU A 111 4.18 -5.27 -6.96
N LYS A 112 3.32 -6.02 -6.27
CA LYS A 112 2.37 -6.96 -6.88
C LYS A 112 0.96 -6.62 -6.46
N GLY A 113 0.04 -6.52 -7.41
CA GLY A 113 -1.39 -6.56 -7.09
C GLY A 113 -1.91 -7.99 -7.13
N ASN A 114 -2.76 -8.38 -6.19
CA ASN A 114 -3.31 -9.75 -6.15
C ASN A 114 -4.12 -10.08 -7.43
N GLY A 115 -3.62 -11.01 -8.25
CA GLY A 115 -4.19 -11.32 -9.57
C GLY A 115 -4.05 -10.21 -10.61
N SER A 116 -3.10 -9.28 -10.42
CA SER A 116 -2.83 -8.12 -11.27
C SER A 116 -1.36 -8.08 -11.72
N PRO A 117 -0.98 -7.24 -12.69
CA PRO A 117 0.41 -7.09 -13.12
C PRO A 117 1.38 -6.78 -11.97
N SER A 118 2.64 -7.17 -12.10
CA SER A 118 3.66 -6.86 -11.11
C SER A 118 4.67 -5.87 -11.67
N ILE A 119 5.17 -4.97 -10.82
CA ILE A 119 6.36 -4.17 -11.10
C ILE A 119 7.54 -4.84 -10.39
N VAL A 120 8.62 -5.11 -11.13
CA VAL A 120 9.80 -5.80 -10.61
C VAL A 120 11.05 -5.04 -11.04
N TRP A 121 11.88 -4.68 -10.08
CA TRP A 121 13.20 -4.10 -10.29
C TRP A 121 14.27 -5.09 -9.82
N ASN A 122 15.20 -5.45 -10.69
CA ASN A 122 16.22 -6.47 -10.42
C ASN A 122 17.60 -5.83 -10.26
N GLY A 123 17.94 -5.42 -9.04
CA GLY A 123 19.27 -4.93 -8.68
C GLY A 123 19.59 -3.51 -9.14
N ASN A 124 18.70 -2.82 -9.84
CA ASN A 124 18.81 -1.43 -10.25
C ASN A 124 17.42 -0.80 -10.30
N VAL A 125 17.36 0.55 -10.27
CA VAL A 125 16.13 1.29 -10.55
C VAL A 125 15.62 0.88 -11.93
N GLY A 126 14.40 0.34 -11.97
CA GLY A 126 13.72 0.09 -13.23
C GLY A 126 13.06 1.37 -13.75
N SER A 127 12.56 1.34 -14.98
CA SER A 127 11.72 2.43 -15.49
C SER A 127 10.52 2.63 -14.56
N THR A 128 10.24 3.86 -14.16
CA THR A 128 8.98 4.23 -13.49
C THR A 128 7.82 3.79 -14.40
N ARG A 129 6.97 2.90 -13.88
CA ARG A 129 5.81 2.36 -14.61
C ARG A 129 4.59 2.43 -13.72
N THR A 130 3.46 2.77 -14.33
CA THR A 130 2.15 2.64 -13.70
C THR A 130 1.49 1.38 -14.22
N GLN A 131 0.98 0.57 -13.30
CA GLN A 131 0.10 -0.56 -13.59
C GLN A 131 -1.31 -0.21 -13.17
N ALA A 132 -2.28 -0.86 -13.79
CA ALA A 132 -3.69 -0.68 -13.50
C ALA A 132 -4.40 -2.02 -13.44
N PHE A 133 -5.39 -2.11 -12.56
CA PHE A 133 -6.38 -3.17 -12.53
C PHE A 133 -7.77 -2.54 -12.59
N LEU A 134 -8.59 -2.93 -13.57
CA LEU A 134 -9.89 -2.32 -13.89
C LEU A 134 -11.09 -3.14 -13.40
N GLY A 135 -10.94 -3.82 -12.26
CA GLY A 135 -11.98 -4.69 -11.70
C GLY A 135 -12.25 -4.43 -10.21
N GLY A 136 -12.03 -3.18 -9.77
CA GLY A 136 -12.11 -2.79 -8.36
C GLY A 136 -10.76 -2.66 -7.67
N GLU A 137 -10.82 -2.69 -6.35
CA GLU A 137 -9.69 -2.60 -5.44
C GLU A 137 -8.89 -3.91 -5.43
N LYS A 138 -7.60 -3.80 -5.13
CA LYS A 138 -6.72 -4.96 -4.96
C LYS A 138 -5.75 -4.75 -3.83
N ASP A 139 -5.51 -5.83 -3.09
CA ASP A 139 -4.40 -5.87 -2.16
C ASP A 139 -3.10 -5.72 -2.95
N LEU A 140 -2.23 -4.86 -2.43
CA LEU A 140 -0.91 -4.62 -2.97
C LEU A 140 0.12 -5.20 -2.02
N THR A 141 1.03 -6.01 -2.55
CA THR A 141 2.17 -6.53 -1.79
C THR A 141 3.44 -5.88 -2.32
N PHE A 142 4.07 -5.09 -1.46
CA PHE A 142 5.38 -4.50 -1.70
C PHE A 142 6.44 -5.31 -0.93
N THR A 143 7.51 -5.69 -1.60
CA THR A 143 8.60 -6.48 -1.00
C THR A 143 9.95 -5.88 -1.35
N LEU A 144 10.70 -5.52 -0.32
CA LEU A 144 12.09 -5.08 -0.38
C LEU A 144 13.02 -6.28 -0.28
N CYS A 145 14.10 -6.29 -1.06
CA CYS A 145 15.12 -7.35 -1.06
C CYS A 145 14.54 -8.78 -1.30
N ALA A 146 13.64 -8.89 -2.27
CA ALA A 146 12.88 -10.10 -2.64
C ALA A 146 13.66 -11.18 -3.43
#